data_AF-A0A7Y2FCF0-F1
#
_entry.id   AF-A0A7Y2FCF0-F1
#
_cell.length_a   1.000
_cell.length_b   1.000
_cell.length_c   1.000
_cell.angle_alpha   90.00
_cell.angle_beta   90.00
_cell.angle_gamma   90.00
#
_symmetry.space_group_name_H-M   'P 1'
#
loop_
_entity.id
_entity.type
_entity.pdbx_description
1 polymer ?
#
loop_
_entity_poly.entity_id
_entity_poly.type
_entity_poly.pdbx_seq_one_letter_code
_entity_poly.pdbx_strand_id
1 'polypeptide(L)'
;KTFIRRPFIWTNIKLGMLGAVLALAVLGGLLYYMDLNFPELNLFQDPIFLGALFLGVFILGVLISLLSTFFATQRFLNLRTDDLYY
;
A
#
# COMPACT_ATOMS: atom_id res chain seq x y z
N LYS A 1 7.21 -9.34 29.06
CA LYS A 1 7.75 -8.51 27.95
C LYS A 1 6.95 -8.69 26.65
N THR A 2 5.63 -8.38 26.65
CA THR A 2 4.72 -8.57 25.49
C THR A 2 3.98 -7.27 25.10
N PHE A 3 4.11 -6.22 25.91
CA PHE A 3 3.26 -5.02 25.83
C PHE A 3 3.64 -4.00 24.73
N ILE A 4 4.87 -4.05 24.20
CA ILE A 4 5.37 -2.98 23.29
C ILE A 4 5.23 -3.35 21.79
N ARG A 5 5.16 -4.65 21.44
CA ARG A 5 5.05 -5.08 20.04
C ARG A 5 3.65 -4.89 19.43
N ARG A 6 2.60 -5.07 20.22
CA ARG A 6 1.21 -5.01 19.75
C ARG A 6 0.81 -3.62 19.22
N PRO A 7 1.02 -2.50 19.91
CA PRO A 7 0.58 -1.20 19.40
C PRO A 7 1.30 -0.79 18.10
N PHE A 8 2.57 -1.15 17.93
CA PHE A 8 3.34 -0.83 16.73
C PHE A 8 2.79 -1.52 15.46
N ILE A 9 2.37 -2.78 15.58
CA ILE A 9 1.79 -3.53 14.46
C ILE A 9 0.44 -2.91 14.06
N TRP A 10 -0.41 -2.56 15.04
CA TRP A 10 -1.71 -1.95 14.78
C TRP A 10 -1.61 -0.56 14.11
N THR A 11 -0.63 0.26 14.48
CA THR A 11 -0.39 1.56 13.82
C THR A 11 -0.02 1.35 12.35
N ASN A 12 0.90 0.43 12.05
CA ASN A 12 1.31 0.18 10.67
C ASN A 12 0.20 -0.42 9.82
N ILE A 13 -0.64 -1.31 10.37
CA ILE A 13 -1.83 -1.82 9.66
C ILE A 13 -2.79 -0.67 9.28
N LYS A 14 -3.00 0.29 10.18
CA LYS A 14 -3.83 1.47 9.89
C LYS A 14 -3.24 2.34 8.78
N LEU A 15 -1.94 2.63 8.81
CA LEU A 15 -1.27 3.38 7.74
C LEU A 15 -1.30 2.61 6.40
N GLY A 16 -1.13 1.29 6.45
CA GLY A 16 -1.21 0.43 5.27
C GLY A 16 -2.59 0.41 4.62
N MET A 17 -3.66 0.34 5.42
CA MET A 17 -5.03 0.49 4.92
C MET A 17 -5.27 1.87 4.31
N LEU A 18 -4.77 2.93 4.95
CA LEU A 18 -4.90 4.30 4.45
C LEU A 18 -4.19 4.48 3.11
N GLY A 19 -2.99 3.91 2.95
CA GLY A 19 -2.25 3.88 1.70
C GLY A 19 -2.98 3.11 0.58
N ALA A 20 -3.59 1.96 0.91
CA ALA A 20 -4.37 1.20 -0.05
C ALA A 20 -5.62 1.97 -0.55
N VAL A 21 -6.34 2.63 0.37
CA VAL A 21 -7.49 3.48 0.01
C VAL A 21 -7.05 4.66 -0.87
N LEU A 22 -5.94 5.33 -0.53
CA LEU A 22 -5.38 6.42 -1.32
C LEU A 22 -5.00 5.97 -2.73
N ALA A 23 -4.35 4.82 -2.87
CA ALA A 23 -3.97 4.26 -4.17
C ALA A 23 -5.20 3.97 -5.05
N LEU A 24 -6.26 3.39 -4.47
CA LEU A 24 -7.51 3.14 -5.18
C LEU A 24 -8.20 4.44 -5.62
N ALA A 25 -8.22 5.46 -4.77
CA ALA A 25 -8.80 6.76 -5.11
C ALA A 25 -8.03 7.44 -6.27
N VAL A 26 -6.69 7.41 -6.21
CA VAL A 26 -5.84 7.97 -7.28
C VAL A 26 -6.02 7.19 -8.58
N LEU A 27 -6.05 5.86 -8.54
CA LEU A 27 -6.26 5.03 -9.74
C LEU A 27 -7.63 5.32 -10.39
N GLY A 28 -8.69 5.40 -9.59
CA GLY A 28 -10.03 5.74 -10.09
C GLY A 28 -10.07 7.13 -10.72
N GLY A 29 -9.44 8.12 -10.09
CA GLY A 29 -9.32 9.47 -10.63
C GLY A 29 -8.52 9.54 -11.93
N LEU A 30 -7.43 8.77 -12.03
CA LEU A 30 -6.60 8.71 -13.23
C LEU A 30 -7.35 8.05 -14.39
N LEU A 31 -8.07 6.95 -14.14
CA LEU A 31 -8.89 6.29 -15.15
C LEU A 31 -10.00 7.21 -15.66
N TYR A 32 -10.67 7.94 -14.76
CA TYR A 32 -11.67 8.92 -15.15
C TYR A 32 -11.07 10.06 -16.00
N TYR A 33 -9.91 10.58 -15.61
CA TYR A 33 -9.21 11.60 -16.39
C TYR A 33 -8.78 11.07 -17.77
N MET A 34 -8.27 9.84 -17.85
CA MET A 34 -7.88 9.23 -19.12
C MET A 34 -9.07 9.00 -20.04
N ASP A 35 -10.21 8.55 -19.51
CA ASP A 35 -11.44 8.36 -20.28
C ASP A 35 -11.98 9.69 -20.84
N LEU A 36 -11.89 10.78 -20.05
CA LEU A 36 -12.26 12.12 -20.52
C LEU A 36 -11.36 12.67 -21.62
N ASN A 37 -10.05 12.46 -21.53
CA ASN A 37 -9.09 13.01 -22.49
C ASN A 37 -8.92 12.13 -23.73
N PHE A 38 -9.12 10.82 -23.60
CA PHE A 38 -8.92 9.84 -24.65
C PHE A 38 -10.09 8.83 -24.70
N PRO A 39 -11.32 9.29 -25.04
CA PRO A 39 -12.49 8.41 -25.12
C PRO A 39 -12.34 7.32 -26.18
N GLU A 40 -11.46 7.51 -27.16
CA GLU A 40 -11.09 6.51 -28.18
C GLU A 40 -10.49 5.23 -27.58
N LEU A 41 -9.87 5.32 -26.39
CA LEU A 41 -9.29 4.18 -25.70
C LEU A 41 -10.34 3.19 -25.20
N ASN A 42 -11.61 3.61 -25.10
CA ASN A 42 -12.71 2.76 -24.68
C ASN A 42 -12.37 1.94 -23.42
N LEU A 43 -11.79 2.58 -22.41
CA LEU A 43 -11.22 1.91 -21.22
C LEU A 43 -12.26 1.09 -20.44
N PHE A 44 -13.54 1.45 -20.56
CA PHE A 44 -14.66 0.74 -19.94
C PHE A 44 -15.25 -0.39 -20.80
N GLN A 45 -14.79 -0.56 -22.03
CA GLN A 45 -15.35 -1.54 -22.97
C GLN A 45 -14.86 -2.96 -22.69
N ASP A 46 -13.64 -3.12 -22.14
CA ASP A 46 -13.10 -4.41 -21.75
C ASP A 46 -12.98 -4.56 -20.23
N PRO A 47 -14.01 -5.12 -19.56
CA PRO A 47 -14.01 -5.30 -18.12
C PRO A 47 -12.94 -6.30 -17.64
N ILE A 48 -12.37 -7.14 -18.51
CA ILE A 48 -11.30 -8.07 -18.15
C ILE A 48 -10.00 -7.30 -17.97
N PHE A 49 -9.64 -6.41 -18.92
CA PHE A 49 -8.46 -5.55 -18.77
C PHE A 49 -8.58 -4.61 -17.59
N LEU A 50 -9.77 -4.02 -17.40
CA LEU A 50 -10.03 -3.16 -16.25
C LEU A 50 -9.89 -3.95 -14.94
N GLY A 51 -10.48 -5.14 -14.87
CA GLY A 51 -10.34 -6.05 -13.74
C GLY A 51 -8.89 -6.38 -13.42
N ALA A 52 -8.09 -6.77 -14.43
CA ALA A 52 -6.67 -7.09 -14.28
C ALA A 52 -5.84 -5.89 -13.81
N LEU A 53 -6.13 -4.68 -14.30
CA LEU A 53 -5.47 -3.45 -13.87
C LEU A 53 -5.75 -3.17 -12.38
N PHE A 54 -7.01 -3.20 -11.96
CA PHE A 54 -7.38 -2.98 -10.56
C PHE A 54 -6.76 -4.06 -9.66
N LEU A 55 -6.76 -5.32 -10.08
CA LEU A 55 -6.15 -6.42 -9.33
C LEU A 55 -4.63 -6.27 -9.22
N GLY A 56 -3.96 -5.91 -10.31
CA GLY A 56 -2.51 -5.67 -10.34
C GLY A 56 -2.10 -4.51 -9.42
N VAL A 57 -2.83 -3.38 -9.50
CA VAL A 57 -2.58 -2.23 -8.63
C VAL A 57 -2.90 -2.55 -7.17
N PHE A 58 -3.96 -3.32 -6.90
CA PHE A 58 -4.29 -3.77 -5.55
C PHE A 58 -3.18 -4.66 -4.96
N ILE A 59 -2.71 -5.66 -5.70
CA ILE A 59 -1.61 -6.54 -5.29
C ILE A 59 -0.33 -5.72 -5.04
N LEU A 60 0.03 -4.82 -5.95
CA LEU A 60 1.19 -3.95 -5.77
C LEU A 60 1.04 -3.04 -4.54
N GLY A 61 -0.15 -2.46 -4.33
CA GLY A 61 -0.44 -1.64 -3.15
C GLY A 61 -0.30 -2.44 -1.84
N VAL A 62 -0.78 -3.68 -1.81
CA VAL A 62 -0.62 -4.60 -0.67
C VAL A 62 0.86 -4.94 -0.47
N LEU A 63 1.60 -5.29 -1.53
CA LEU A 63 3.02 -5.60 -1.46
C LEU A 63 3.86 -4.42 -0.95
N ILE A 64 3.61 -3.20 -1.45
CA ILE A 64 4.28 -1.98 -1.00
C ILE A 64 3.97 -1.71 0.48
N SER A 65 2.72 -1.85 0.90
CA SER A 65 2.29 -1.69 2.29
C SER A 65 2.97 -2.71 3.23
N LEU A 66 3.04 -3.98 2.82
CA LEU A 66 3.72 -5.04 3.56
C LEU A 66 5.24 -4.81 3.62
N LEU A 67 5.87 -4.44 2.51
CA LEU A 67 7.30 -4.13 2.45
C LEU A 67 7.65 -2.93 3.34
N SER A 68 6.85 -1.87 3.28
CA SER A 68 7.03 -0.68 4.13
C SER A 68 6.90 -1.04 5.62
N THR A 69 5.89 -1.82 6.00
CA THR A 69 5.70 -2.31 7.37
C THR A 69 6.84 -3.22 7.82
N PHE A 70 7.33 -4.08 6.93
CA PHE A 70 8.46 -4.98 7.20
C PHE A 70 9.75 -4.18 7.41
N PHE A 71 10.08 -3.24 6.53
CA PHE A 71 11.26 -2.38 6.70
C PHE A 71 11.18 -1.50 7.96
N ALA A 72 10.00 -0.96 8.29
CA ALA A 72 9.78 -0.15 9.48
C ALA A 72 9.97 -0.96 10.78
N THR A 73 9.49 -2.21 10.81
CA THR A 73 9.68 -3.12 11.96
C THR A 73 11.12 -3.63 12.07
N GLN A 74 11.77 -3.94 10.94
CA GLN A 74 13.17 -4.39 10.89
C GLN A 74 14.12 -3.31 11.44
N ARG A 75 13.94 -2.04 11.07
CA ARG A 75 14.77 -0.91 11.53
C ARG A 75 14.62 -0.65 13.04
N PHE A 76 13.43 -0.83 13.60
CA PHE A 76 13.17 -0.62 15.03
C PHE A 76 13.76 -1.73 15.92
N LEU A 77 13.90 -2.96 15.40
CA LEU A 77 14.47 -4.08 16.15
C LEU A 77 16.01 -4.07 16.15
N ASN A 78 16.64 -3.46 15.12
CA ASN A 78 18.09 -3.38 14.98
C ASN A 78 18.73 -2.20 15.77
N LEU A 79 17.93 -1.46 16.55
CA LEU A 79 18.35 -0.25 17.29
C LEU A 79 18.50 -0.48 18.80
N ARG A 80 18.55 -1.74 19.27
CA ARG A 80 18.58 -2.05 20.72
C ARG A 80 19.67 -3.04 21.15
N THR A 81 20.63 -3.33 20.29
CA THR A 81 21.74 -4.24 20.63
C THR A 81 23.04 -3.50 20.96
N ASP A 82 23.17 -2.23 20.58
CA ASP A 82 24.45 -1.51 20.69
C ASP A 82 24.53 -0.49 21.85
N ASP A 83 23.46 -0.31 22.63
CA ASP A 83 23.43 0.65 23.77
C ASP A 83 23.59 -0.01 25.16
N LEU A 84 24.04 -1.27 25.24
CA LEU A 84 24.26 -1.95 26.53
C LEU A 84 25.71 -2.30 26.82
N TYR A 85 26.64 -1.51 26.29
CA TYR A 85 28.03 -1.47 26.75
C TYR A 85 28.43 -0.03 27.06
N TYR A 86 27.84 0.53 28.11
CA TYR A 86 28.53 1.40 29.08
C TYR A 86 27.71 1.51 30.37
#